data_AF-A0A251X704-F1
#
_entry.id   AF-A0A251X704-F1
#
_cell.length_a   1.000
_cell.length_b   1.000
_cell.length_c   1.000
_cell.angle_alpha   90.00
_cell.angle_beta   90.00
_cell.angle_gamma   90.00
#
_symmetry.space_group_name_H-M   'P 1'
#
loop_
_entity.id
_entity.type
_entity.pdbx_description
1 polymer ?
#
loop_
_entity_poly.entity_id
_entity_poly.type
_entity_poly.pdbx_seq_one_letter_code
_entity_poly.pdbx_strand_id
1 'polypeptide(L)' 'MPNKSPIANPIHLHRKPANAPTIAIIVRTLNRPHLLQRALRSLAEQKRLPDEVIVVNDGGESVAKIVANYPL' A
#
# COMPACT_ATOMS: atom_id res chain seq x y z
N MET A 1 27.82 -24.96 17.34
CA MET A 1 27.40 -23.61 16.90
C MET A 1 26.31 -23.78 15.84
N PRO A 2 25.01 -23.68 16.16
CA PRO A 2 23.99 -23.71 15.12
C PRO A 2 23.81 -22.30 14.53
N ASN A 3 23.90 -22.27 13.21
CA ASN A 3 23.74 -21.13 12.31
C ASN A 3 22.38 -20.44 12.54
N LYS A 4 22.38 -19.14 12.86
CA LYS A 4 21.17 -18.34 13.01
C LYS A 4 20.71 -17.96 11.60
N SER A 5 19.74 -18.71 11.07
CA SER A 5 19.02 -18.38 9.85
C SER A 5 18.52 -16.92 9.91
N PRO A 6 18.58 -16.13 8.83
CA PRO A 6 18.10 -14.76 8.87
C PRO A 6 16.60 -14.77 9.14
N ILE A 7 16.21 -14.17 10.27
CA ILE A 7 14.83 -14.00 10.69
C ILE A 7 14.17 -13.14 9.62
N ALA A 8 13.29 -13.74 8.82
CA ALA A 8 12.46 -13.01 7.89
C ALA A 8 11.71 -11.93 8.68
N ASN A 9 11.91 -10.67 8.29
CA ASN A 9 11.23 -9.52 8.87
C ASN A 9 9.72 -9.81 8.81
N PRO A 10 9.00 -9.90 9.95
CA PRO A 10 7.56 -10.05 9.89
C PRO A 10 7.02 -8.73 9.36
N ILE A 11 6.54 -8.76 8.13
CA ILE A 11 5.73 -7.69 7.53
C ILE A 11 4.66 -7.37 8.58
N HIS A 12 4.63 -6.13 9.06
CA HIS A 12 3.82 -5.70 10.21
C HIS A 12 2.36 -6.12 10.02
N LEU A 13 1.95 -7.23 10.64
CA LEU A 13 0.56 -7.60 10.70
C LEU A 13 -0.10 -6.66 11.72
N HIS A 14 -0.48 -5.47 11.26
CA HIS A 14 -1.18 -4.49 12.07
C HIS A 14 -2.51 -5.09 12.50
N ARG A 15 -2.53 -5.63 13.72
CA ARG A 15 -3.72 -6.25 14.29
C ARG A 15 -4.74 -5.16 14.55
N LYS A 16 -5.76 -5.10 13.69
CA LYS A 16 -6.88 -4.16 13.78
C LYS A 16 -7.66 -4.37 15.09
N PRO A 17 -8.04 -3.30 15.81
CA PRO A 17 -8.91 -3.42 16.98
C PRO A 17 -10.25 -4.06 16.59
N ALA A 18 -10.81 -4.90 17.45
CA ALA A 18 -12.03 -5.68 17.16
C ALA A 18 -13.23 -4.84 16.69
N ASN A 19 -13.29 -3.56 17.09
CA ASN A 19 -14.39 -2.64 16.76
C ASN A 19 -13.96 -1.50 15.82
N ALA A 20 -12.77 -1.57 15.22
CA ALA A 20 -12.35 -0.56 14.27
C ALA A 20 -13.06 -0.77 12.91
N PRO A 21 -13.52 0.29 12.22
CA PRO A 21 -14.18 0.15 10.92
C PRO A 21 -13.24 -0.45 9.89
N THR A 22 -13.77 -1.20 8.92
CA THR A 22 -13.02 -1.59 7.72
C THR A 22 -12.98 -0.43 6.74
N ILE A 23 -11.78 -0.11 6.25
CA ILE A 23 -11.52 1.04 5.39
C ILE A 23 -10.87 0.53 4.11
N ALA A 24 -11.60 0.63 3.00
CA ALA A 24 -11.06 0.51 1.66
C ALA A 24 -10.90 1.90 1.05
N ILE A 25 -9.78 2.13 0.34
CA ILE A 25 -9.53 3.39 -0.37
C ILE A 25 -9.41 3.10 -1.87
N ILE A 26 -10.22 3.77 -2.67
CA ILE A 26 -10.17 3.69 -4.14
C ILE A 26 -9.44 4.92 -4.67
N VAL A 27 -8.31 4.71 -5.34
CA VAL A 27 -7.51 5.76 -5.97
C VAL A 27 -7.64 5.63 -7.48
N ARG A 28 -8.35 6.58 -8.11
CA ARG A 28 -8.44 6.64 -9.58
C ARG A 28 -7.36 7.52 -10.17
N THR A 29 -6.84 7.13 -11.33
CA THR A 29 -5.84 7.90 -12.07
C THR A 29 -6.00 7.74 -13.58
N LEU A 30 -5.54 8.74 -14.33
CA LEU A 30 -5.44 8.74 -15.79
C LEU A 30 -4.27 9.66 -16.19
N ASN A 31 -3.22 9.10 -16.78
CA ASN A 31 -2.02 9.82 -17.28
C ASN A 31 -1.40 10.83 -16.30
N ARG A 32 -1.42 10.51 -14.99
CA ARG A 32 -0.92 11.39 -13.91
C ARG A 32 -0.04 10.62 -12.91
N PRO A 33 1.09 10.04 -13.36
CA PRO A 33 1.90 9.12 -12.56
C PRO A 33 2.44 9.75 -11.27
N HIS A 34 2.90 11.00 -11.36
CA HIS A 34 3.46 11.73 -10.22
C HIS A 34 2.42 12.00 -9.12
N LEU A 35 1.15 12.22 -9.48
CA LEU A 35 0.08 12.41 -8.51
C LEU A 35 -0.34 11.08 -7.87
N LEU A 36 -0.39 9.99 -8.64
CA LEU A 36 -0.58 8.65 -8.09
C LEU A 36 0.53 8.33 -7.08
N GLN A 37 1.79 8.57 -7.42
CA GLN A 37 2.93 8.35 -6.53
C GLN A 37 2.80 9.17 -5.24
N ARG A 38 2.42 10.45 -5.35
CA ARG A 38 2.20 11.31 -4.18
C ARG A 38 1.06 10.80 -3.30
N ALA A 39 -0.03 10.33 -3.90
CA ALA A 39 -1.18 9.78 -3.17
C ALA A 39 -0.80 8.48 -2.43
N LEU A 40 -0.15 7.53 -3.12
CA LEU A 40 0.26 6.26 -2.51
C LEU A 40 1.31 6.48 -1.40
N ARG A 41 2.25 7.41 -1.58
CA ARG A 41 3.17 7.81 -0.49
C ARG A 41 2.41 8.36 0.71
N SER A 42 1.41 9.23 0.49
CA SER A 42 0.60 9.78 1.57
C SER A 42 -0.18 8.69 2.33
N LEU A 43 -0.64 7.63 1.64
CA LEU A 43 -1.30 6.49 2.27
C LEU A 43 -0.31 5.65 3.10
N ALA A 44 0.90 5.43 2.58
CA ALA A 44 1.98 4.70 3.26
C ALA A 44 2.44 5.37 4.56
N GLU A 45 2.34 6.70 4.63
CA GLU A 45 2.77 7.49 5.79
C GLU A 45 1.66 7.69 6.84
N GLN A 46 0.47 7.11 6.64
CA GLN A 46 -0.63 7.26 7.61
C GLN A 46 -0.34 6.53 8.93
N LYS A 47 -0.75 7.14 10.04
CA LYS A 47 -0.68 6.53 11.39
C LYS A 47 -1.54 5.27 11.51
N ARG A 48 -2.60 5.17 10.72
CA ARG A 48 -3.45 4.00 10.57
C ARG A 48 -3.56 3.71 9.08
N LEU A 49 -3.08 2.55 8.67
CA LEU A 49 -3.21 2.10 7.28
C LEU A 49 -4.66 1.68 6.98
N PRO A 50 -5.13 1.85 5.73
CA PRO A 50 -6.35 1.22 5.27
C PRO A 50 -6.21 -0.31 5.27
N ASP A 51 -7.34 -1.01 5.26
CA ASP A 51 -7.37 -2.47 5.12
C ASP A 51 -7.14 -2.91 3.67
N GLU A 52 -7.48 -2.05 2.71
CA GLU A 52 -7.31 -2.29 1.27
C GLU A 52 -7.13 -0.98 0.50
N VAL A 53 -6.22 -0.98 -0.47
CA VAL A 53 -6.07 0.11 -1.45
C VAL A 53 -6.27 -0.44 -2.86
N ILE A 54 -7.26 0.08 -3.57
CA ILE A 54 -7.58 -0.32 -4.95
C ILE A 54 -7.20 0.83 -5.87
N VAL A 55 -6.23 0.61 -6.76
CA VAL A 55 -5.84 1.57 -7.78
C VAL A 55 -6.59 1.28 -9.07
N VAL A 56 -7.40 2.24 -9.51
CA VAL A 56 -8.12 2.16 -10.79
C VAL A 56 -7.39 3.03 -11.80
N ASN A 57 -6.69 2.38 -12.75
CA ASN A 57 -6.14 3.06 -13.91
C ASN A 57 -7.22 3.18 -14.99
N ASP A 58 -7.74 4.38 -15.21
CA ASP A 58 -8.87 4.66 -16.12
C ASP A 58 -8.46 4.67 -17.61
N GLY A 59 -7.45 3.84 -17.95
CA GLY A 59 -6.74 3.85 -19.22
C GLY A 59 -5.45 4.68 -19.21
N GLY A 60 -4.77 4.73 -20.35
CA GLY A 60 -3.50 5.45 -20.50
C GLY A 60 -2.26 4.61 -20.15
N GLU A 61 -1.21 5.27 -19.69
CA GLU A 61 0.06 4.59 -19.36
C GLU A 61 -0.08 3.59 -18.21
N SER A 62 0.79 2.57 -18.21
CA SER A 62 0.80 1.56 -17.14
C SER A 62 1.31 2.15 -15.83
N VAL A 63 0.58 1.90 -14.75
CA VAL A 63 0.94 2.33 -13.39
C VAL A 63 1.55 1.22 -12.54
N ALA A 64 1.74 0.02 -13.09
CA ALA A 64 2.18 -1.16 -12.33
C ALA A 64 3.50 -0.93 -11.58
N LYS A 65 4.47 -0.25 -12.21
CA LYS A 65 5.75 0.10 -11.58
C LYS A 65 5.59 1.06 -10.40
N ILE A 66 4.62 1.96 -10.47
CA ILE A 66 4.34 2.91 -9.38
C ILE A 66 3.72 2.15 -8.21
N VAL A 67 2.70 1.33 -8.48
CA VAL A 67 2.01 0.50 -7.47
C VAL A 67 2.97 -0.44 -6.77
N ALA A 68 3.89 -1.08 -7.51
CA ALA A 68 4.87 -2.00 -6.94
C ALA A 68 5.83 -1.36 -5.91
N ASN A 69 5.98 -0.03 -5.90
CA ASN A 69 6.81 0.67 -4.92
C ASN A 69 6.10 0.87 -3.56
N TYR A 70 4.81 0.56 -3.46
CA TYR A 70 3.99 0.79 -2.27
C TYR A 70 3.25 -0.50 -1.86
N PRO A 71 3.89 -1.40 -1.09
CA PRO A 71 3.23 -2.59 -0.54
C PRO A 71 2.33 -2.16 0.63
N LEU A 72 1.15 -1.63 0.29
CA LEU A 72 0.09 -1.21 1.21
C LEU A 72 -0.96 -2.30 1.39
#